data_AF-A0A2S6UD48-F1
#
_entry.id   AF-A0A2S6UD48-F1
#
_cell.length_a   1.000
_cell.length_b   1.000
_cell.length_c   1.000
_cell.angle_alpha   90.00
_cell.angle_beta   90.00
_cell.angle_gamma   90.00
#
_symmetry.space_group_name_H-M   'P 1'
#
loop_
_entity.id
_entity.type
_entity.pdbx_description
1 polymer ?
#
loop_
_entity_poly.entity_id
_entity_poly.type
_entity_poly.pdbx_seq_one_letter_code
_entity_poly.pdbx_strand_id
1 'polypeptide(L)'
;MAVFFLAGCAETQLIVSTAKRLSGSTETTDSDRRTAGRYKIGSPYKIDDIWYYPKLDYAYSQTGIASWYGSKFHGRRTANGEIFDMNLISAAHRTLPLPSIVRVTNLNNGRSLKVRVNDRGPYARGRIIDLSRRTAQLLGFEQAGTATVQVSLLAPESRQLAASYGVVDAVENEPPRP
;
A
#
# COMPACT_ATOMS: atom_id res chain seq x y z
N MET A 1 -69.97 12.75 -43.31
CA MET A 1 -69.15 13.83 -43.91
C MET A 1 -68.80 14.80 -42.79
N ALA A 2 -67.55 15.27 -42.73
CA ALA A 2 -66.92 16.15 -41.71
C ALA A 2 -66.01 15.43 -40.71
N VAL A 3 -64.82 15.91 -40.33
CA VAL A 3 -63.86 16.90 -40.87
C VAL A 3 -62.51 16.45 -40.28
N PHE A 4 -61.44 16.49 -41.09
CA PHE A 4 -60.06 16.29 -40.66
C PHE A 4 -59.60 17.41 -39.72
N PHE A 5 -58.93 17.08 -38.61
CA PHE A 5 -58.03 17.98 -37.91
C PHE A 5 -56.62 17.40 -37.92
N LEU A 6 -55.72 18.11 -38.60
CA LEU A 6 -54.28 17.90 -38.61
C LEU A 6 -53.65 18.70 -37.46
N ALA A 7 -52.94 18.01 -36.57
CA ALA A 7 -51.90 18.56 -35.70
C ALA A 7 -50.94 17.38 -35.48
N GLY A 8 -49.66 17.40 -35.85
CA GLY A 8 -48.67 18.44 -35.64
C GLY A 8 -47.56 17.81 -34.80
N CYS A 9 -46.81 16.85 -35.36
CA CYS A 9 -45.69 16.20 -34.65
C CYS A 9 -44.43 17.06 -34.83
N ALA A 10 -44.07 17.82 -33.80
CA ALA A 10 -42.75 18.43 -33.70
C ALA A 10 -41.76 17.37 -33.23
N GLU A 11 -41.04 16.74 -34.17
CA GLU A 11 -39.87 15.93 -33.84
C GLU A 11 -38.70 16.85 -33.44
N THR A 12 -38.44 16.95 -32.15
CA THR A 12 -37.20 17.54 -31.65
C THR A 12 -36.13 16.46 -31.62
N GLN A 13 -35.17 16.55 -32.53
CA GLN A 13 -33.96 15.73 -32.50
C GLN A 13 -33.12 16.14 -31.28
N LEU A 14 -33.09 15.27 -30.26
CA LEU A 14 -32.22 15.43 -29.11
C LEU A 14 -30.80 14.96 -29.48
N ILE A 15 -29.96 15.89 -29.92
CA ILE A 15 -28.52 15.62 -30.12
C ILE A 15 -27.88 15.49 -28.73
N VAL A 16 -27.68 14.27 -28.25
CA VAL A 16 -26.83 13.98 -27.09
C VAL A 16 -25.37 13.92 -27.56
N SER A 17 -24.70 15.06 -27.57
CA SER A 17 -23.24 15.14 -27.66
C SER A 17 -22.69 15.64 -26.32
N THR A 18 -22.63 14.74 -25.33
CA THR A 18 -21.81 14.95 -24.14
C THR A 18 -20.86 13.78 -23.96
N ALA A 19 -19.97 13.63 -24.93
CA ALA A 19 -18.74 12.87 -24.79
C ALA A 19 -17.75 13.67 -23.93
N LYS A 20 -17.98 13.74 -22.61
CA LYS A 20 -16.93 14.16 -21.68
C LYS A 20 -16.02 12.95 -21.46
N ARG A 21 -15.00 12.82 -22.32
CA ARG A 21 -13.82 12.01 -22.06
C ARG A 21 -13.27 12.40 -20.69
N LEU A 22 -13.47 11.53 -19.71
CA LEU A 22 -12.76 11.61 -18.42
C LEU A 22 -11.32 11.14 -18.65
N SER A 23 -10.53 11.97 -19.33
CA SER A 23 -9.08 11.96 -19.15
C SER A 23 -8.78 12.79 -17.91
N GLY A 24 -9.13 12.24 -16.74
CA GLY A 24 -8.73 12.81 -15.46
C GLY A 24 -7.26 12.51 -15.24
N SER A 25 -6.37 13.33 -15.79
CA SER A 25 -5.07 13.56 -15.19
C SER A 25 -5.35 14.29 -13.87
N THR A 26 -5.53 13.53 -12.79
CA THR A 26 -5.58 14.12 -11.45
C THR A 26 -4.20 14.71 -11.18
N GLU A 27 -4.08 16.02 -11.40
CA GLU A 27 -2.97 16.81 -10.87
C GLU A 27 -2.98 16.63 -9.35
N THR A 28 -2.19 15.68 -8.89
CA THR A 28 -1.96 15.43 -7.47
C THR A 28 -1.27 16.69 -6.95
N THR A 29 -1.95 17.45 -6.08
CA THR A 29 -1.39 18.70 -5.54
C THR A 29 -0.07 18.41 -4.83
N ASP A 30 0.84 19.39 -4.77
CA ASP A 30 2.14 19.22 -4.09
C ASP A 30 1.97 18.79 -2.61
N SER A 31 0.85 19.15 -1.98
CA SER A 31 0.42 18.66 -0.66
C SER A 31 0.15 17.15 -0.62
N ASP A 32 -0.49 16.58 -1.65
CA ASP A 32 -0.76 15.14 -1.75
C ASP A 32 0.53 14.36 -1.98
N ARG A 33 1.45 14.89 -2.80
CA ARG A 33 2.81 14.31 -2.96
C ARG A 33 3.62 14.33 -1.67
N ARG A 34 3.55 15.41 -0.88
CA ARG A 34 4.22 15.49 0.43
C ARG A 34 3.66 14.49 1.44
N THR A 35 2.38 14.13 1.32
CA THR A 35 1.72 13.13 2.17
C THR A 35 2.00 11.69 1.72
N ALA A 36 2.35 11.48 0.45
CA ALA A 36 2.65 10.16 -0.12
C ALA A 36 4.01 9.55 0.31
N GLY A 37 4.79 10.26 1.13
CA GLY A 37 6.11 9.81 1.59
C GLY A 37 7.15 9.75 0.49
N ARG A 38 8.28 9.08 0.77
CA ARG A 38 9.39 8.89 -0.18
C ARG A 38 9.78 7.43 -0.31
N TYR A 39 10.21 7.04 -1.50
CA TYR A 39 10.84 5.74 -1.66
C TYR A 39 12.24 5.72 -1.04
N LYS A 40 12.57 4.66 -0.30
CA LYS A 40 13.90 4.35 0.19
C LYS A 40 14.04 2.87 0.54
N ILE A 41 15.18 2.28 0.19
CA ILE A 41 15.66 1.07 0.88
C ILE A 41 16.09 1.49 2.30
N GLY A 42 16.93 2.52 2.38
CA GLY A 42 17.37 3.14 3.63
C GLY A 42 18.72 2.60 4.10
N SER A 43 19.46 3.44 4.83
CA SER A 43 20.75 3.05 5.41
C SER A 43 20.57 2.08 6.59
N PRO A 44 21.60 1.29 6.93
CA PRO A 44 21.62 0.52 8.16
C PRO A 44 21.35 1.40 9.38
N TYR A 45 20.65 0.86 10.37
CA TYR A 45 20.27 1.59 11.57
C TYR A 45 20.26 0.66 12.79
N LYS A 46 20.30 1.24 13.98
CA LYS A 46 20.46 0.53 15.26
C LYS A 46 19.32 0.88 16.21
N ILE A 47 18.71 -0.13 16.85
CA ILE A 47 17.70 0.03 17.91
C ILE A 47 18.06 -0.98 19.02
N ASP A 48 18.13 -0.53 20.27
CA ASP A 48 18.41 -1.38 21.45
C ASP A 48 19.59 -2.34 21.23
N ASP A 49 20.71 -1.79 20.74
CA ASP A 49 21.93 -2.51 20.41
C ASP A 49 21.88 -3.53 19.25
N ILE A 50 20.76 -3.61 18.55
CA ILE A 50 20.57 -4.50 17.40
C ILE A 50 20.65 -3.70 16.10
N TRP A 51 21.51 -4.14 15.19
CA TRP A 51 21.63 -3.58 13.84
C TRP A 51 20.62 -4.18 12.88
N TYR A 52 20.03 -3.32 12.06
CA TYR A 52 19.14 -3.68 10.96
C TYR A 52 19.69 -3.15 9.65
N TYR A 53 19.65 -3.98 8.61
CA TYR A 53 20.18 -3.68 7.29
C TYR A 53 19.04 -3.75 6.27
N PRO A 54 18.38 -2.62 5.97
CA PRO A 54 17.40 -2.60 4.91
C PRO A 54 18.00 -3.03 3.58
N LYS A 55 17.29 -3.90 2.87
CA LYS A 55 17.70 -4.40 1.56
C LYS A 55 16.48 -4.71 0.71
N LEU A 56 16.62 -4.55 -0.59
CA LEU A 56 15.64 -5.05 -1.54
C LEU A 56 15.94 -6.53 -1.83
N ASP A 57 14.95 -7.37 -1.60
CA ASP A 57 14.98 -8.79 -1.93
C ASP A 57 13.62 -9.18 -2.53
N TYR A 58 13.58 -9.35 -3.85
CA TYR A 58 12.35 -9.72 -4.55
C TYR A 58 11.87 -11.14 -4.27
N ALA A 59 12.74 -12.00 -3.71
CA ALA A 59 12.40 -13.35 -3.29
C ALA A 59 12.03 -13.42 -1.79
N TYR A 60 11.97 -12.28 -1.09
CA TYR A 60 11.68 -12.24 0.34
C TYR A 60 10.38 -12.97 0.66
N SER A 61 10.50 -14.01 1.49
CA SER A 61 9.38 -14.74 2.08
C SER A 61 9.79 -15.22 3.47
N GLN A 62 9.04 -14.80 4.50
CA GLN A 62 9.35 -15.15 5.88
C GLN A 62 8.07 -15.49 6.65
N THR A 63 8.12 -16.56 7.44
CA THR A 63 7.10 -16.90 8.43
C THR A 63 7.51 -16.41 9.80
N GLY A 64 6.56 -15.89 10.57
CA GLY A 64 6.81 -15.41 11.93
C GLY A 64 5.57 -14.79 12.56
N ILE A 65 5.77 -14.11 13.69
CA ILE A 65 4.66 -13.50 14.43
C ILE A 65 4.38 -12.09 13.88
N ALA A 66 3.13 -11.82 13.53
CA ALA A 66 2.62 -10.46 13.35
C ALA A 66 2.05 -9.92 14.66
N SER A 67 2.16 -8.60 14.84
CA SER A 67 1.26 -7.87 15.75
C SER A 67 0.59 -6.71 15.03
N TRP A 68 -0.12 -5.85 15.76
CA TRP A 68 -0.68 -4.64 15.18
C TRP A 68 -0.48 -3.43 16.09
N TYR A 69 -0.42 -2.25 15.47
CA TYR A 69 -0.27 -0.96 16.14
C TYR A 69 -1.44 -0.03 15.75
N GLY A 70 -1.78 0.90 16.65
CA GLY A 70 -3.03 1.65 16.57
C GLY A 70 -2.93 3.09 17.04
N SER A 71 -3.88 3.51 17.87
CA SER A 71 -4.19 4.90 18.21
C SER A 71 -2.98 5.73 18.66
N LYS A 72 -2.03 5.14 19.40
CA LYS A 72 -0.81 5.84 19.85
C LYS A 72 0.01 6.44 18.68
N PHE A 73 -0.04 5.82 17.51
CA PHE A 73 0.72 6.25 16.33
C PHE A 73 -0.14 6.99 15.31
N HIS A 74 -1.47 6.94 15.43
CA HIS A 74 -2.38 7.54 14.45
C HIS A 74 -2.10 9.04 14.26
N GLY A 75 -2.04 9.48 13.00
CA GLY A 75 -1.72 10.86 12.62
C GLY A 75 -0.24 11.22 12.70
N ARG A 76 0.65 10.32 13.14
CA ARG A 76 2.09 10.55 13.15
C ARG A 76 2.72 10.20 11.81
N ARG A 77 3.92 10.74 11.56
CA ARG A 77 4.72 10.38 10.39
C ARG A 77 5.30 8.98 10.55
N THR A 78 5.16 8.15 9.52
CA THR A 78 5.88 6.88 9.36
C THR A 78 7.35 7.16 9.00
N ALA A 79 8.17 6.11 9.01
CA ALA A 79 9.57 6.18 8.63
C ALA A 79 9.79 6.69 7.20
N ASN A 80 8.86 6.50 6.27
CA ASN A 80 8.98 7.04 4.91
C ASN A 80 8.32 8.43 4.73
N GLY A 81 7.75 8.99 5.79
CA GLY A 81 7.19 10.34 5.82
C GLY A 81 5.69 10.43 5.53
N GLU A 82 5.02 9.31 5.24
CA GLU A 82 3.56 9.26 5.15
C GLU A 82 2.92 9.53 6.51
N ILE A 83 1.68 10.02 6.52
CA ILE A 83 0.88 10.08 7.75
C ILE A 83 0.24 8.70 8.00
N PHE A 84 0.52 8.12 9.16
CA PHE A 84 -0.06 6.83 9.53
C PHE A 84 -1.54 6.96 9.86
N ASP A 85 -2.37 6.23 9.11
CA ASP A 85 -3.76 6.00 9.43
C ASP A 85 -3.99 4.53 9.81
N MET A 86 -4.43 4.31 11.06
CA MET A 86 -4.71 2.97 11.58
C MET A 86 -5.90 2.29 10.91
N ASN A 87 -6.75 3.06 10.22
CA ASN A 87 -7.92 2.59 9.50
C ASN A 87 -7.61 2.24 8.03
N LEU A 88 -6.40 2.51 7.55
CA LEU A 88 -5.93 2.15 6.21
C LEU A 88 -5.08 0.88 6.22
N ILE A 89 -5.04 0.17 5.08
CA ILE A 89 -4.24 -1.05 4.91
C ILE A 89 -2.76 -0.69 4.82
N SER A 90 -2.05 -0.79 5.94
CA SER A 90 -0.62 -0.54 6.04
C SER A 90 0.09 -1.47 7.04
N ALA A 91 1.43 -1.45 7.01
CA ALA A 91 2.31 -2.22 7.88
C ALA A 91 3.69 -1.55 8.07
N ALA A 92 4.36 -1.94 9.15
CA ALA A 92 5.74 -1.64 9.46
C ALA A 92 6.61 -2.89 9.29
N HIS A 93 7.77 -2.75 8.63
CA HIS A 93 8.76 -3.80 8.50
C HIS A 93 10.18 -3.25 8.69
N ARG A 94 11.07 -4.07 9.27
CA ARG A 94 12.41 -3.64 9.68
C ARG A 94 13.31 -3.29 8.51
N THR A 95 13.28 -4.10 7.46
CA THR A 95 14.34 -4.11 6.43
C THR A 95 13.82 -4.09 5.00
N LEU A 96 12.51 -4.17 4.78
CA LEU A 96 11.97 -4.09 3.43
C LEU A 96 12.05 -2.63 2.92
N PRO A 97 12.17 -2.41 1.61
CA PRO A 97 12.07 -1.07 1.05
C PRO A 97 10.75 -0.40 1.44
N LEU A 98 10.78 0.92 1.62
CA LEU A 98 9.58 1.70 1.87
C LEU A 98 9.33 2.66 0.71
N PRO A 99 8.11 2.76 0.19
CA PRO A 99 7.06 1.78 0.40
C PRO A 99 7.33 0.49 -0.41
N SER A 100 6.79 -0.64 0.03
CA SER A 100 6.72 -1.89 -0.75
C SER A 100 5.36 -2.55 -0.60
N ILE A 101 5.01 -3.48 -1.49
CA ILE A 101 3.78 -4.28 -1.37
C ILE A 101 4.15 -5.72 -0.99
N VAL A 102 3.54 -6.22 0.08
CA VAL A 102 3.69 -7.60 0.54
C VAL A 102 2.34 -8.32 0.54
N ARG A 103 2.33 -9.63 0.36
CA ARG A 103 1.20 -10.48 0.74
C ARG A 103 1.43 -10.94 2.18
N VAL A 104 0.46 -10.71 3.04
CA VAL A 104 0.43 -11.25 4.40
C VAL A 104 -0.66 -12.31 4.46
N THR A 105 -0.31 -13.53 4.83
CA THR A 105 -1.25 -14.63 5.04
C THR A 105 -1.26 -15.00 6.51
N ASN A 106 -2.43 -14.90 7.16
CA ASN A 106 -2.62 -15.43 8.51
C ASN A 106 -2.74 -16.95 8.44
N LEU A 107 -1.75 -17.66 8.98
CA LEU A 107 -1.67 -19.12 8.89
C LEU A 107 -2.68 -19.83 9.80
N ASN A 108 -3.25 -19.11 10.78
CA ASN A 108 -4.26 -19.69 11.68
C ASN A 108 -5.63 -19.84 11.01
N ASN A 109 -5.93 -19.04 9.98
CA ASN A 109 -7.26 -19.02 9.34
C ASN A 109 -7.23 -18.98 7.80
N GLY A 110 -6.03 -18.97 7.18
CA GLY A 110 -5.84 -18.94 5.73
C GLY A 110 -6.15 -17.60 5.05
N ARG A 111 -6.58 -16.57 5.77
CA ARG A 111 -6.87 -15.26 5.18
C ARG A 111 -5.59 -14.59 4.71
N SER A 112 -5.64 -13.97 3.54
CA SER A 112 -4.50 -13.22 3.00
C SER A 112 -4.90 -11.84 2.48
N LEU A 113 -3.97 -10.89 2.54
CA LEU A 113 -4.17 -9.52 2.09
C LEU A 113 -2.89 -8.97 1.46
N LYS A 114 -3.02 -8.17 0.40
CA LYS A 114 -1.91 -7.33 -0.10
C LYS A 114 -1.82 -6.09 0.79
N VAL A 115 -0.64 -5.83 1.35
CA VAL A 115 -0.43 -4.79 2.35
C VAL A 115 0.72 -3.91 1.93
N ARG A 116 0.53 -2.59 2.05
CA ARG A 116 1.58 -1.60 1.89
C ARG A 116 2.45 -1.56 3.14
N VAL A 117 3.76 -1.72 2.96
CA VAL A 117 4.74 -1.47 4.02
C VAL A 117 5.26 -0.05 3.84
N ASN A 118 5.01 0.84 4.80
CA ASN A 118 5.43 2.25 4.73
C ASN A 118 6.17 2.73 5.99
N ASP A 119 6.36 1.85 6.98
CA ASP A 119 7.00 2.19 8.25
C ASP A 119 8.08 1.18 8.68
N ARG A 120 8.85 1.52 9.72
CA ARG A 120 9.89 0.70 10.34
C ARG A 120 9.42 0.11 11.68
N GLY A 121 9.98 -1.06 12.02
CA GLY A 121 9.54 -1.90 13.14
C GLY A 121 9.05 -3.26 12.65
N PRO A 122 8.51 -4.15 13.51
CA PRO A 122 8.50 -4.07 14.98
C PRO A 122 9.88 -4.13 15.61
N TYR A 123 10.04 -3.61 16.82
CA TYR A 123 11.25 -3.84 17.64
C TYR A 123 11.01 -4.77 18.83
N ALA A 124 9.76 -5.13 19.08
CA ALA A 124 9.44 -6.22 20.00
C ALA A 124 10.02 -7.56 19.49
N ARG A 125 10.66 -8.29 20.40
CA ARG A 125 11.32 -9.57 20.11
C ARG A 125 10.33 -10.58 19.52
N GLY A 126 10.80 -11.38 18.55
CA GLY A 126 10.04 -12.47 17.92
C GLY A 126 8.98 -12.07 16.90
N ARG A 127 8.66 -10.78 16.74
CA ARG A 127 7.70 -10.31 15.72
C ARG A 127 8.42 -10.03 14.42
N ILE A 128 7.80 -10.23 13.27
CA ILE A 128 8.42 -9.94 11.95
C ILE A 128 7.76 -8.75 11.25
N ILE A 129 6.50 -8.48 11.55
CA ILE A 129 5.72 -7.42 10.92
C ILE A 129 4.71 -6.86 11.92
N ASP A 130 4.48 -5.55 11.86
CA ASP A 130 3.46 -4.87 12.64
C ASP A 130 2.44 -4.29 11.66
N LEU A 131 1.18 -4.67 11.80
CA LEU A 131 0.11 -4.30 10.89
C LEU A 131 -0.69 -3.12 11.45
N SER A 132 -1.33 -2.34 10.58
CA SER A 132 -2.39 -1.44 11.03
C SER A 132 -3.54 -2.22 11.69
N ARG A 133 -4.32 -1.53 12.53
CA ARG A 133 -5.56 -2.09 13.08
C ARG A 133 -6.49 -2.62 11.98
N ARG A 134 -6.68 -1.86 10.89
CA ARG A 134 -7.54 -2.30 9.77
C ARG A 134 -7.02 -3.57 9.10
N THR A 135 -5.72 -3.67 8.88
CA THR A 135 -5.13 -4.88 8.31
C THR A 135 -5.33 -6.09 9.24
N ALA A 136 -5.16 -5.91 10.55
CA ALA A 136 -5.38 -6.97 11.54
C ALA A 136 -6.85 -7.43 11.62
N GLN A 137 -7.80 -6.50 11.46
CA GLN A 137 -9.24 -6.81 11.35
C GLN A 137 -9.53 -7.71 10.15
N LEU A 138 -9.04 -7.32 8.98
CA LEU A 138 -9.28 -8.04 7.73
C LEU A 138 -8.65 -9.43 7.76
N LEU A 139 -7.44 -9.55 8.31
CA LEU A 139 -6.75 -10.83 8.53
C LEU A 139 -7.30 -11.63 9.72
N GLY A 140 -8.24 -11.08 10.48
CA GLY A 140 -8.97 -11.78 11.53
C GLY A 140 -8.15 -12.09 12.78
N PHE A 141 -7.26 -11.18 13.21
CA PHE A 141 -6.50 -11.34 14.45
C PHE A 141 -6.44 -10.09 15.34
N GLU A 142 -7.20 -9.02 15.04
CA GLU A 142 -7.22 -7.80 15.87
C GLU A 142 -7.45 -8.14 17.36
N GLN A 143 -8.49 -8.91 17.68
CA GLN A 143 -8.85 -9.28 19.05
C GLN A 143 -7.79 -10.17 19.73
N ALA A 144 -7.13 -11.05 18.97
CA ALA A 144 -6.05 -11.90 19.48
C ALA A 144 -4.74 -11.12 19.72
N GLY A 145 -4.61 -9.92 19.14
CA GLY A 145 -3.43 -9.06 19.23
C GLY A 145 -2.26 -9.51 18.34
N THR A 146 -2.09 -10.81 18.14
CA THR A 146 -1.01 -11.40 17.33
C THR A 146 -1.51 -12.58 16.49
N ALA A 147 -0.75 -12.92 15.44
CA ALA A 147 -0.99 -14.10 14.63
C ALA A 147 0.32 -14.64 14.03
N THR A 148 0.37 -15.94 13.77
CA THR A 148 1.41 -16.52 12.92
C THR A 148 1.08 -16.18 11.47
N VAL A 149 1.99 -15.51 10.78
CA VAL A 149 1.81 -15.08 9.40
C VAL A 149 2.96 -15.52 8.51
N GLN A 150 2.67 -15.70 7.22
CA GLN A 150 3.67 -15.66 6.17
C GLN A 150 3.63 -14.28 5.49
N VAL A 151 4.79 -13.65 5.33
CA VAL A 151 4.96 -12.37 4.64
C VAL A 151 5.82 -12.61 3.41
N SER A 152 5.30 -12.31 2.22
CA SER A 152 6.04 -12.42 0.96
C SER A 152 6.02 -11.09 0.22
N LEU A 153 7.19 -10.61 -0.23
CA LEU A 153 7.24 -9.41 -1.06
C LEU A 153 6.65 -9.70 -2.44
N LEU A 154 5.75 -8.85 -2.90
CA LEU A 154 5.14 -8.96 -4.22
C LEU A 154 5.99 -8.14 -5.20
N ALA A 155 6.87 -8.84 -5.93
CA ALA A 155 7.87 -8.21 -6.78
C ALA A 155 7.28 -7.35 -7.92
N PRO A 156 6.26 -7.80 -8.69
CA PRO A 156 5.66 -6.96 -9.73
C PRO A 156 5.06 -5.66 -9.16
N GLU A 157 4.27 -5.77 -8.11
CA GLU A 157 3.61 -4.63 -7.47
C GLU A 157 4.60 -3.69 -6.80
N SER A 158 5.65 -4.22 -6.17
CA SER A 158 6.69 -3.41 -5.53
C SER A 158 7.55 -2.68 -6.56
N ARG A 159 7.82 -3.27 -7.73
CA ARG A 159 8.50 -2.61 -8.85
C ARG A 159 7.65 -1.48 -9.41
N GLN A 160 6.39 -1.76 -9.71
CA GLN A 160 5.45 -0.75 -10.21
C GLN A 160 5.30 0.41 -9.22
N LEU A 161 5.23 0.10 -7.92
CA LEU A 161 5.19 1.11 -6.88
C LEU A 161 6.48 1.92 -6.84
N ALA A 162 7.66 1.31 -6.88
CA ALA A 162 8.93 2.04 -6.91
C ALA A 162 9.01 2.99 -8.13
N ALA A 163 8.59 2.52 -9.31
CA ALA A 163 8.53 3.34 -10.52
C ALA A 163 7.62 4.57 -10.36
N SER A 164 6.50 4.46 -9.62
CA SER A 164 5.63 5.62 -9.34
C SER A 164 6.29 6.68 -8.44
N TYR A 165 7.38 6.33 -7.75
CA TYR A 165 8.24 7.28 -7.00
C TYR A 165 9.42 7.81 -7.82
N GLY A 166 9.45 7.57 -9.15
CA GLY A 166 10.55 7.96 -10.01
C GLY A 166 11.78 7.04 -9.88
N VAL A 167 11.62 5.86 -9.27
CA VAL A 167 12.67 4.83 -9.25
C VAL A 167 12.52 3.99 -10.51
N VAL A 168 13.00 4.57 -11.61
CA VAL A 168 13.21 3.87 -12.87
C VAL A 168 14.63 3.28 -12.82
N ASP A 169 14.77 1.97 -12.99
CA ASP A 169 16.05 1.33 -13.39
C ASP A 169 17.15 1.00 -12.36
N ALA A 170 16.87 0.93 -11.05
CA ALA A 170 17.90 0.48 -10.09
C ALA A 170 18.08 -1.05 -9.94
N VAL A 171 17.34 -1.90 -10.68
CA VAL A 171 17.30 -3.35 -10.35
C VAL A 171 17.42 -4.33 -11.52
N GLU A 172 17.79 -3.88 -12.71
CA GLU A 172 18.07 -4.80 -13.83
C GLU A 172 19.54 -4.79 -14.29
N ASN A 173 20.38 -3.88 -13.79
CA ASN A 173 21.76 -3.71 -14.31
C ASN A 173 22.89 -3.77 -13.26
N GLU A 174 22.65 -4.27 -12.04
CA GLU A 174 23.76 -4.51 -11.10
C GLU A 174 24.12 -6.01 -11.09
N PRO A 175 25.30 -6.43 -11.60
CA PRO A 175 25.73 -7.81 -11.50
C PRO A 175 25.85 -8.23 -10.02
N PRO A 176 25.70 -9.52 -9.68
CA PRO A 176 25.85 -9.99 -8.32
C PRO A 176 27.23 -9.58 -7.79
N ARG A 177 27.25 -8.86 -6.67
CA ARG A 177 28.52 -8.54 -6.00
C ARG A 177 29.17 -9.82 -5.49
N PRO A 178 30.49 -9.99 -5.67
CA PRO A 178 31.23 -11.17 -5.24
C PRO A 178 31.22 -11.35 -3.72
#